data_AF-A0AAV5T4F5-F1
#
_entry.id   AF-A0AAV5T4F5-F1
#
_cell.length_a   1.000
_cell.length_b   1.000
_cell.length_c   1.000
_cell.angle_alpha   90.00
_cell.angle_beta   90.00
_cell.angle_gamma   90.00
#
_symmetry.space_group_name_H-M   'P 1'
#
loop_
_entity.id
_entity.type
_entity.pdbx_description
1 polymer ?
#
loop_
_entity_poly.entity_id
_entity_poly.type
_entity_poly.pdbx_seq_one_letter_code
_entity_poly.pdbx_strand_id
1 'polypeptide(L)'
;REKTIFSTDNDAITSPVIHEIEEDTFIIEIPSNFPLVPKTYLETLAKDTYKFIYLSRNNSLYTLDTATMEFLPDLSFSGFYISRIIGVHEGMITVMGKERYLMTARLPDGYY
;
A
#
# COMPACT_ATOMS: atom_id res chain seq x y z
N ARG A 1 20.12 7.41 -1.10
CA ARG A 1 19.91 7.61 0.35
C ARG A 1 18.69 6.80 0.73
N GLU A 2 18.67 6.26 1.93
CA GLU A 2 17.58 5.40 2.42
C GLU A 2 16.39 6.27 2.84
N LYS A 3 15.18 5.96 2.37
CA LYS A 3 13.96 6.70 2.75
C LYS A 3 13.32 6.07 3.97
N THR A 4 12.89 6.89 4.92
CA THR A 4 12.14 6.43 6.10
C THR A 4 10.65 6.71 5.90
N ILE A 5 9.80 5.68 6.03
CA ILE A 5 8.35 5.78 5.77
C ILE A 5 7.58 5.31 6.99
N PHE A 6 6.70 6.19 7.48
CA PHE A 6 5.69 5.88 8.48
C PHE A 6 4.33 5.82 7.82
N SER A 7 3.50 4.86 8.18
CA SER A 7 2.14 4.74 7.67
C SER A 7 1.14 4.69 8.82
N THR A 8 0.09 5.50 8.75
CA THR A 8 -0.93 5.62 9.80
C THR A 8 -2.34 5.68 9.22
N ASP A 9 -3.32 5.32 10.03
CA ASP A 9 -4.73 5.54 9.74
C ASP A 9 -5.15 6.97 10.05
N ASN A 10 -6.09 7.52 9.27
CA ASN A 10 -6.70 8.82 9.52
C ASN A 10 -8.19 8.84 9.10
N ASP A 11 -9.09 9.08 10.06
CA ASP A 11 -10.55 9.10 9.84
C ASP A 11 -11.04 10.39 9.17
N ALA A 12 -10.20 11.44 9.11
CA ALA A 12 -10.57 12.74 8.54
C ALA A 12 -10.37 12.82 7.01
N ILE A 13 -9.66 11.86 6.41
CA ILE A 13 -9.34 11.86 4.97
C ILE A 13 -10.17 10.82 4.23
N THR A 14 -10.39 11.07 2.93
CA THR A 14 -11.13 10.17 2.02
C THR A 14 -10.25 9.52 0.96
N SER A 15 -9.00 9.95 0.85
CA SER A 15 -7.98 9.47 -0.08
C SER A 15 -6.62 9.46 0.64
N PRO A 16 -5.67 8.60 0.24
CA PRO A 16 -4.37 8.56 0.87
C PRO A 16 -3.60 9.86 0.64
N VAL A 17 -2.84 10.29 1.64
CA VAL A 17 -2.03 11.52 1.58
C VAL A 17 -0.61 11.21 2.02
N ILE A 18 0.36 11.86 1.39
CA ILE A 18 1.78 11.80 1.78
C ILE A 18 2.25 13.18 2.22
N HIS A 19 2.99 13.21 3.31
CA HIS A 19 3.66 14.40 3.82
C HIS A 19 5.14 14.12 3.98
N GLU A 20 5.98 15.02 3.46
CA GLU A 20 7.40 15.05 3.82
C GLU A 20 7.54 15.85 5.11
N ILE A 21 8.12 15.24 6.14
CA ILE A 21 8.32 15.90 7.45
C ILE A 21 9.76 16.39 7.63
N GLU A 22 10.72 15.65 7.08
CA GLU A 22 12.15 15.96 7.02
C GLU A 22 12.72 15.35 5.73
N GLU A 23 13.95 15.71 5.37
CA GLU A 23 14.63 15.15 4.19
C GLU A 23 14.60 13.61 4.22
N ASP A 24 14.10 13.01 3.14
CA ASP A 24 13.96 11.56 2.97
C ASP A 24 13.06 10.86 4.02
N THR A 25 12.24 11.61 4.79
CA THR A 25 11.32 11.08 5.80
C THR A 25 9.86 11.46 5.53
N PHE A 26 9.02 10.44 5.39
CA PHE A 26 7.64 10.60 4.94
C PHE A 26 6.63 9.97 5.90
N ILE A 27 5.48 10.65 6.06
CA ILE A 27 4.28 10.09 6.68
C ILE A 27 3.24 9.87 5.58
N ILE A 28 2.74 8.65 5.49
CA ILE A 28 1.62 8.27 4.64
C ILE A 28 0.38 8.06 5.52
N GLU A 29 -0.65 8.87 5.29
CA GLU A 29 -1.94 8.74 5.94
C GLU A 29 -2.91 8.00 5.02
N ILE A 30 -3.56 6.96 5.54
CA ILE A 30 -4.52 6.14 4.79
C ILE A 30 -5.92 6.32 5.40
N PRO A 31 -6.97 6.51 4.59
CA PRO A 31 -8.33 6.63 5.10
C PRO A 31 -8.73 5.37 5.90
N SER A 32 -9.34 5.56 7.07
CA SER A 32 -9.78 4.47 7.95
C SER A 32 -11.29 4.24 7.97
N ASN A 33 -12.08 5.06 7.29
CA ASN A 33 -13.55 5.00 7.20
C ASN A 33 -14.11 3.82 6.39
N PHE A 34 -13.53 2.63 6.53
CA PHE A 34 -13.99 1.41 5.87
C PHE A 34 -14.86 0.59 6.82
N PRO A 35 -15.90 -0.10 6.32
CA PRO A 35 -16.84 -0.83 7.15
C PRO A 35 -16.11 -1.83 8.06
N LEU A 36 -16.49 -1.79 9.34
CA LEU A 36 -16.04 -2.56 10.51
C LEU A 36 -15.56 -3.99 10.21
N VAL A 37 -14.35 -4.15 9.66
CA VAL A 37 -13.67 -5.44 9.63
C VAL A 37 -12.89 -5.55 10.94
N PRO A 38 -13.12 -6.56 11.78
CA PRO A 38 -12.59 -6.62 13.15
C PRO A 38 -11.06 -6.78 13.24
N LYS A 39 -10.36 -6.81 12.10
CA LYS A 39 -8.89 -6.75 12.03
C LYS A 39 -8.50 -5.94 10.81
N THR A 40 -8.13 -4.70 11.04
CA THR A 40 -7.52 -3.84 10.04
C THR A 40 -6.01 -4.12 10.03
N TYR A 41 -5.50 -4.51 8.87
CA TYR A 41 -4.07 -4.64 8.64
C TYR A 41 -3.66 -3.50 7.72
N LEU A 42 -2.84 -2.60 8.23
CA LEU A 42 -2.09 -1.66 7.41
C LEU A 42 -0.72 -2.29 7.19
N GLU A 43 -0.42 -2.60 5.94
CA GLU A 43 0.85 -3.21 5.56
C GLU A 43 1.50 -2.36 4.49
N THR A 44 2.80 -2.14 4.64
CA THR A 44 3.59 -1.29 3.76
C THR A 44 4.76 -2.09 3.22
N LEU A 45 4.89 -2.12 1.89
CA LEU A 45 6.08 -2.61 1.21
C LEU A 45 6.80 -1.41 0.59
N ALA A 46 7.87 -1.00 1.27
CA ALA A 46 8.82 -0.02 0.79
C ALA A 46 10.19 -0.67 0.64
N LYS A 47 10.76 -0.60 -0.56
CA LYS A 47 12.15 -0.98 -0.83
C LYS A 47 12.76 0.09 -1.71
N ASP A 48 13.96 0.57 -1.37
CA ASP A 48 14.65 1.64 -2.10
C ASP A 48 14.84 1.34 -3.60
N THR A 49 14.90 0.07 -3.98
CA THR A 49 15.03 -0.35 -5.39
C THR A 49 13.74 -0.23 -6.19
N TYR A 50 12.59 -0.03 -5.52
CA TYR A 50 11.29 0.02 -6.18
C TYR A 50 10.91 1.45 -6.50
N LYS A 51 10.40 1.64 -7.72
CA LYS A 51 9.77 2.90 -8.12
C LYS A 51 8.54 3.22 -7.26
N PHE A 52 7.87 2.18 -6.75
CA PHE A 52 6.60 2.30 -6.05
C PHE A 52 6.70 1.82 -4.60
N ILE A 53 5.93 2.50 -3.73
CA ILE A 53 5.58 2.00 -2.39
C ILE A 53 4.16 1.45 -2.47
N TYR A 54 3.96 0.23 -1.99
CA TYR A 54 2.65 -0.40 -1.94
C TYR A 54 2.15 -0.43 -0.51
N LEU A 55 0.92 0.02 -0.30
CA LEU A 55 0.23 -0.08 0.98
C LEU A 55 -1.05 -0.85 0.80
N SER A 56 -1.34 -1.81 1.67
CA SER A 56 -2.63 -2.47 1.69
C SER A 56 -3.40 -2.13 2.94
N ARG A 57 -4.69 -1.82 2.76
CA ARG A 57 -5.67 -1.67 3.84
C ARG A 57 -6.91 -2.45 3.47
N ASN A 58 -7.24 -3.46 4.26
CA ASN A 58 -8.37 -4.36 3.99
C ASN A 58 -8.28 -4.98 2.59
N ASN A 59 -9.16 -4.55 1.68
CA ASN A 59 -9.26 -5.00 0.31
C ASN A 59 -8.79 -3.93 -0.69
N SER A 60 -8.16 -2.86 -0.25
CA SER A 60 -7.59 -1.81 -1.11
C SER A 60 -6.06 -1.91 -1.14
N LEU A 61 -5.48 -1.70 -2.31
CA LEU A 61 -4.06 -1.47 -2.54
C LEU A 61 -3.88 -0.02 -3.00
N TYR A 62 -3.15 0.75 -2.19
CA TYR A 62 -2.67 2.06 -2.54
C TYR A 62 -1.25 1.93 -3.09
N THR A 63 -0.96 2.69 -4.14
CA THR A 63 0.36 2.67 -4.78
C THR A 63 0.84 4.10 -4.92
N LEU A 64 1.99 4.40 -4.30
CA LEU A 64 2.64 5.70 -4.35
C LEU A 64 3.82 5.64 -5.32
N ASP A 65 3.83 6.50 -6.34
CA ASP A 65 4.99 6.70 -7.21
C ASP A 65 6.01 7.55 -6.47
N THR A 66 7.18 6.98 -6.16
CA THR A 66 8.20 7.65 -5.35
C THR A 66 9.00 8.72 -6.12
N ALA A 67 8.84 8.79 -7.44
CA ALA A 67 9.45 9.82 -8.27
C ALA A 67 8.59 11.09 -8.31
N THR A 68 7.27 10.94 -8.34
CA THR A 68 6.33 12.08 -8.38
C THR A 68 5.74 12.42 -7.02
N MET A 69 5.85 11.51 -6.05
CA MET A 69 5.16 11.56 -4.76
C MET A 69 3.64 11.64 -4.89
N GLU A 70 3.09 11.03 -5.95
CA GLU A 70 1.66 10.98 -6.20
C GLU A 70 1.11 9.56 -6.07
N PHE A 71 -0.10 9.45 -5.54
CA PHE A 71 -0.82 8.17 -5.51
C PHE A 71 -1.42 7.87 -6.89
N LEU A 72 -1.21 6.64 -7.35
CA LEU A 72 -1.95 6.08 -8.46
C LEU A 72 -3.39 5.76 -8.03
N PRO A 73 -4.33 5.60 -8.97
CA PRO A 73 -5.69 5.17 -8.63
C PRO A 73 -5.72 3.89 -7.78
N ASP A 74 -6.59 3.86 -6.78
CA ASP A 74 -6.67 2.74 -5.85
C ASP A 74 -7.11 1.46 -6.56
N LEU A 75 -6.41 0.35 -6.29
CA LEU A 75 -6.85 -0.97 -6.73
C LEU A 75 -7.63 -1.64 -5.61
N SER A 76 -8.69 -2.36 -5.95
CA SER A 76 -9.46 -3.14 -4.99
C SER A 76 -9.47 -4.62 -5.33
N PHE A 77 -9.45 -5.44 -4.29
CA PHE A 77 -9.59 -6.89 -4.36
C PHE A 77 -11.02 -7.28 -3.97
N SER A 78 -11.59 -8.22 -4.71
CA SER A 78 -12.89 -8.80 -4.38
C SER A 78 -12.70 -10.08 -3.56
N GLY A 79 -13.40 -10.17 -2.42
CA GLY A 79 -13.53 -11.42 -1.67
C GLY A 79 -12.36 -11.82 -0.77
N PHE A 80 -11.29 -11.03 -0.66
CA PHE A 80 -10.19 -11.30 0.27
C PHE A 80 -9.54 -10.02 0.82
N TYR A 81 -8.77 -10.19 1.89
CA TYR A 81 -8.00 -9.13 2.54
C TYR A 81 -6.52 -9.49 2.48
N ILE A 82 -5.67 -8.49 2.25
CA ILE A 82 -4.22 -8.67 2.32
C ILE A 82 -3.79 -8.51 3.77
N SER A 83 -3.10 -9.53 4.30
CA SER A 83 -2.45 -9.45 5.61
C SER A 83 -0.97 -9.12 5.52
N ARG A 84 -0.34 -9.27 4.34
CA ARG A 84 1.05 -8.88 4.08
C ARG A 84 1.31 -8.77 2.59
N ILE A 85 2.08 -7.76 2.19
CA ILE A 85 2.65 -7.67 0.83
C ILE A 85 4.07 -8.26 0.86
N ILE A 86 4.34 -9.26 0.01
CA ILE A 86 5.63 -9.96 -0.01
C ILE A 86 6.60 -9.29 -1.00
N GLY A 87 6.10 -8.95 -2.19
CA GLY A 87 6.94 -8.40 -3.25
C GLY A 87 6.16 -8.14 -4.53
N VAL A 88 6.77 -7.33 -5.41
CA VAL A 88 6.35 -7.17 -6.80
C VAL A 88 7.52 -7.52 -7.68
N HIS A 89 7.29 -8.35 -8.70
CA HIS A 89 8.31 -8.75 -9.67
C HIS A 89 7.66 -8.97 -11.03
N GLU A 90 8.21 -8.32 -12.07
CA GLU A 90 7.71 -8.43 -13.46
C GLU A 90 6.19 -8.23 -13.58
N GLY A 91 5.64 -7.26 -12.84
CA GLY A 91 4.21 -6.95 -12.81
C GLY A 91 3.33 -7.93 -12.05
N MET A 92 3.91 -8.92 -11.38
CA MET A 92 3.19 -9.81 -10.48
C MET A 92 3.37 -9.35 -9.03
N ILE A 93 2.27 -9.07 -8.35
CA ILE A 93 2.26 -8.86 -6.91
C ILE A 93 2.08 -10.20 -6.20
N THR A 94 2.89 -10.43 -5.17
CA THR A 94 2.76 -11.58 -4.26
C THR A 94 2.33 -11.08 -2.89
N VAL A 95 1.25 -11.65 -2.37
CA VAL A 95 0.65 -11.26 -1.08
C VAL A 95 0.33 -12.49 -0.24
N MET A 96 0.19 -12.27 1.05
CA MET A 96 -0.38 -13.23 1.98
C MET A 96 -1.79 -12.80 2.36
N GLY A 97 -2.75 -13.71 2.25
CA GLY A 97 -4.13 -13.49 2.70
C GLY A 97 -4.33 -13.85 4.17
N LYS A 98 -5.52 -13.53 4.70
CA LYS A 98 -5.93 -13.78 6.10
C LYS A 98 -5.65 -15.21 6.61
N GLU A 99 -5.87 -16.22 5.77
CA GLU A 99 -5.63 -17.64 6.11
C GLU A 99 -4.20 -18.10 5.81
N ARG A 100 -3.27 -17.16 5.63
CA ARG A 100 -1.86 -17.41 5.26
C ARG A 100 -1.67 -18.12 3.92
N TYR A 101 -2.69 -18.14 3.07
CA TYR A 101 -2.52 -18.52 1.68
C TYR A 101 -1.62 -17.49 0.99
N LEU A 102 -0.64 -18.01 0.26
CA LEU A 102 0.15 -17.22 -0.68
C LEU A 102 -0.66 -17.04 -1.95
N MET A 103 -0.81 -15.80 -2.38
CA MET A 103 -1.57 -15.44 -3.56
C MET A 103 -0.74 -14.55 -4.47
N THR A 104 -0.95 -14.68 -5.77
CA THR A 104 -0.30 -13.85 -6.78
C THR A 104 -1.33 -13.29 -7.73
N ALA A 105 -1.18 -12.03 -8.11
CA ALA A 105 -2.02 -11.40 -9.11
C ALA A 105 -1.17 -10.54 -10.05
N ARG A 106 -1.64 -10.38 -11.29
CA ARG A 106 -1.03 -9.44 -12.22
C ARG A 106 -1.53 -8.03 -11.90
N LEU A 107 -0.60 -7.10 -11.74
CA LEU A 107 -0.91 -5.68 -11.61
C LEU A 107 -1.25 -5.09 -12.99
N PRO A 108 -2.14 -4.09 -13.05
CA PRO A 108 -2.35 -3.31 -14.27
C PRO A 108 -1.06 -2.64 -14.74
N ASP A 109 -0.97 -2.37 -16.04
CA ASP A 109 0.17 -1.64 -16.59
C ASP A 109 0.28 -0.25 -15.94
N GLY A 110 1.50 0.16 -15.60
CA GLY A 110 1.79 1.39 -14.86
C GLY A 110 1.90 1.24 -13.34
N TYR A 111 1.61 0.06 -12.78
CA TYR A 111 1.73 -0.23 -11.34
C TYR A 111 2.98 -1.03 -10.96
N TYR A 112 3.95 -1.22 -11.87
CA TYR A 112 5.18 -1.99 -11.64
C TYR A 112 6.35 -1.49 -12.50
#